data_AF-A0A6P4EVL8-F1
#
_entry.id   AF-A0A6P4EVL8-F1
#
_cell.length_a   1.000
_cell.length_b   1.000
_cell.length_c   1.000
_cell.angle_alpha   90.00
_cell.angle_beta   90.00
_cell.angle_gamma   90.00
#
_symmetry.space_group_name_H-M   'P 1'
#
loop_
_entity.id
_entity.type
_entity.pdbx_description
1 polymer ?
#
loop_
_entity_poly.entity_id
_entity_poly.type
_entity_poly.pdbx_seq_one_letter_code
_entity_poly.pdbx_strand_id
1 'polypeptide(L)'
;MKLFIWFSLFLVSHGKLSEDNIINELCFKPDAGPSCQKLKTFYWNKELKRCVETKYLMEPCGFFYKKNTCTEICSKESWTLYNLENYVRTLH
;
A
#
# COMPACT_ATOMS: atom_id res chain seq x y z
N MET A 1 24.58 -16.67 35.59
CA MET A 1 23.46 -16.55 34.62
C MET A 1 22.89 -15.12 34.60
N LYS A 2 23.64 -14.11 34.15
CA LYS A 2 23.13 -12.73 34.00
C LYS A 2 23.53 -12.02 32.71
N LEU A 3 24.47 -12.59 31.94
CA LEU A 3 25.00 -11.99 30.71
C LEU A 3 24.19 -12.31 29.44
N PHE A 4 23.29 -13.29 29.48
CA PHE A 4 22.54 -13.72 28.29
C PHE A 4 21.32 -12.84 27.95
N ILE A 5 20.84 -12.01 28.88
CA ILE A 5 19.66 -11.16 28.67
C ILE A 5 20.02 -9.91 27.84
N TRP A 6 21.31 -9.54 27.78
CA TRP A 6 21.74 -8.33 27.08
C TRP A 6 21.90 -8.54 25.56
N PHE A 7 22.19 -9.76 25.11
CA PHE A 7 22.30 -10.07 23.68
C PHE A 7 20.96 -10.08 22.94
N SER A 8 19.85 -10.37 23.64
CA SER A 8 18.50 -10.36 23.05
C SER A 8 18.00 -8.97 22.65
N LEU A 9 18.54 -7.90 23.23
CA LEU A 9 18.15 -6.51 22.90
C LEU A 9 18.83 -5.98 21.62
N PHE A 10 19.99 -6.51 21.25
CA PHE A 10 20.74 -6.06 20.06
C PHE A 10 20.23 -6.64 18.73
N LEU A 11 19.41 -7.69 18.77
CA LEU A 11 18.86 -8.32 17.56
C LEU A 11 17.62 -7.59 17.00
N VAL A 12 17.02 -6.67 17.75
CA VAL A 12 15.76 -6.01 17.35
C VAL A 12 16.00 -4.78 16.44
N SER A 13 17.23 -4.25 16.36
CA SER A 13 17.51 -2.99 15.66
C SER A 13 18.07 -3.13 14.23
N HIS A 14 18.16 -4.34 13.67
CA HIS A 14 18.70 -4.56 12.32
C HIS A 14 17.64 -4.90 11.26
N GLY A 15 16.39 -4.50 11.47
CA GLY A 15 15.43 -4.37 10.38
C GLY A 15 15.85 -3.20 9.49
N LYS A 16 16.71 -3.45 8.49
CA LYS A 16 16.83 -2.54 7.35
C LYS A 16 15.43 -2.44 6.76
N LEU A 17 14.78 -1.28 6.93
CA LEU A 17 13.56 -0.94 6.21
C LEU A 17 13.95 -0.96 4.74
N SER A 18 13.76 -2.11 4.09
CA SER A 18 14.07 -2.27 2.69
C SER A 18 13.24 -1.25 1.92
N GLU A 19 13.85 -0.64 0.91
CA GLU A 19 13.16 0.18 -0.10
C GLU A 19 12.30 -0.73 -0.99
N ASP A 20 11.52 -1.63 -0.39
CA ASP A 20 10.69 -2.56 -1.12
C ASP A 20 9.61 -1.77 -1.85
N ASN A 21 9.39 -2.19 -3.10
CA ASN A 21 8.39 -1.59 -3.94
C ASN A 21 7.00 -2.01 -3.44
N ILE A 22 6.30 -1.09 -2.77
CA ILE A 22 4.98 -1.34 -2.18
C ILE A 22 3.81 -1.20 -3.17
N ILE A 23 4.09 -0.90 -4.45
CA ILE A 23 3.03 -0.76 -5.46
C ILE A 23 2.24 -2.04 -5.64
N ASN A 24 2.91 -3.19 -5.55
CA ASN A 24 2.23 -4.45 -5.77
C ASN A 24 1.18 -4.70 -4.69
N GLU A 25 1.49 -4.40 -3.43
CA GLU A 25 0.57 -4.55 -2.31
C GLU A 25 -0.52 -3.47 -2.30
N LEU A 26 -0.17 -2.25 -2.70
CA LEU A 26 -1.06 -1.09 -2.60
C LEU A 26 -2.05 -0.99 -3.77
N CYS A 27 -1.56 -1.22 -4.99
CA CYS A 27 -2.31 -0.99 -6.23
C CYS A 27 -2.78 -2.29 -6.88
N PHE A 28 -2.14 -3.40 -6.57
CA PHE A 28 -2.57 -4.70 -7.04
C PHE A 28 -3.12 -5.51 -5.87
N LYS A 29 -4.22 -6.20 -6.11
CA LYS A 29 -4.96 -6.87 -5.06
C LYS A 29 -4.07 -7.95 -4.40
N PRO A 30 -3.89 -7.97 -3.08
CA PRO A 30 -3.43 -9.17 -2.41
C PRO A 30 -4.51 -10.27 -2.53
N ASP A 31 -4.11 -11.52 -2.72
CA ASP A 31 -5.04 -12.66 -2.86
C ASP A 31 -5.91 -12.88 -1.60
N ALA A 32 -5.56 -12.25 -0.49
CA ALA A 32 -6.23 -12.33 0.80
C ALA A 32 -6.52 -10.93 1.37
N GLY A 33 -7.69 -10.78 2.00
CA GLY A 33 -8.11 -9.56 2.67
C GLY A 33 -9.57 -9.63 3.13
N PRO A 34 -10.02 -8.67 3.95
CA PRO A 34 -11.43 -8.59 4.32
C PRO A 34 -12.31 -8.31 3.09
N SER A 35 -13.57 -8.75 3.13
CA SER A 35 -14.56 -8.44 2.09
C SER A 35 -14.69 -6.93 1.87
N CYS A 36 -15.08 -6.49 0.66
CA CYS A 36 -15.21 -5.07 0.34
C CYS A 36 -16.21 -4.37 1.29
N GLN A 37 -15.73 -3.36 2.02
CA GLN A 37 -16.53 -2.67 3.05
C GLN A 37 -17.08 -1.32 2.61
N LYS A 38 -16.59 -0.75 1.49
CA LYS A 38 -16.87 0.63 1.09
C LYS A 38 -17.14 0.76 -0.41
N LEU A 39 -18.15 1.56 -0.74
CA LEU A 39 -18.48 2.02 -2.10
C LEU A 39 -17.81 3.36 -2.40
N LYS A 40 -17.84 3.78 -3.68
CA LYS A 40 -17.29 5.07 -4.15
C LYS A 40 -15.80 5.23 -3.85
N THR A 41 -15.10 4.10 -3.80
CA THR A 41 -13.63 4.05 -3.72
C THR A 41 -13.08 3.74 -5.10
N PHE A 42 -11.79 3.94 -5.30
CA PHE A 42 -11.11 3.74 -6.58
C PHE A 42 -10.08 2.63 -6.43
N TYR A 43 -10.02 1.75 -7.43
CA TYR A 43 -9.01 0.71 -7.57
C TYR A 43 -8.31 0.86 -8.92
N TRP A 44 -7.07 0.39 -9.00
CA TRP A 44 -6.34 0.34 -10.25
C TRP A 44 -6.76 -0.89 -11.07
N ASN A 45 -7.33 -0.67 -12.26
CA ASN A 45 -7.62 -1.74 -13.19
C ASN A 45 -6.40 -1.93 -14.12
N LYS A 46 -5.72 -3.08 -13.98
CA LYS A 46 -4.51 -3.41 -14.76
C LYS A 46 -4.76 -3.49 -16.27
N GLU A 47 -5.88 -4.09 -16.67
CA GLU A 47 -6.24 -4.30 -18.08
C GLU A 47 -6.50 -2.96 -18.78
N LEU A 48 -7.25 -2.08 -18.10
CA LEU A 48 -7.60 -0.76 -18.61
C LEU A 48 -6.53 0.31 -18.35
N LYS A 49 -5.46 -0.04 -17.62
CA LYS A 49 -4.38 0.86 -17.17
C LYS A 49 -4.90 2.18 -16.60
N ARG A 50 -5.95 2.12 -15.77
CA ARG A 50 -6.58 3.31 -15.17
C ARG A 50 -7.29 3.01 -13.86
N CYS A 51 -7.50 4.04 -13.05
CA CYS A 51 -8.34 3.93 -11.87
C CYS A 51 -9.84 3.94 -12.21
N VAL A 52 -10.55 2.96 -11.64
CA VAL A 52 -11.99 2.75 -11.81
C VAL A 52 -12.66 2.82 -10.46
N GLU A 53 -13.87 3.37 -10.43
CA GLU A 53 -14.70 3.46 -9.22
C GLU A 53 -15.35 2.11 -8.89
N THR A 54 -15.39 1.76 -7.61
CA THR A 54 -16.18 0.66 -7.08
C THR A 54 -17.66 1.02 -7.05
N LYS A 55 -18.43 0.30 -7.86
CA LYS A 55 -19.88 0.46 -7.94
C LYS A 55 -20.64 -0.45 -6.98
N TYR A 56 -19.98 -1.52 -6.53
CA TYR A 56 -20.59 -2.60 -5.76
C TYR A 56 -19.66 -3.04 -4.65
N LEU A 57 -20.21 -3.62 -3.58
CA LEU A 57 -19.45 -4.23 -2.49
C LEU A 57 -18.99 -5.65 -2.86
N MET A 58 -18.43 -5.78 -4.06
CA MET A 58 -17.84 -7.01 -4.59
C MET A 58 -16.48 -6.68 -5.17
N GLU A 59 -15.65 -7.70 -5.31
CA GLU A 59 -14.31 -7.52 -5.84
C GLU A 59 -14.33 -7.04 -7.30
N PRO A 60 -13.32 -6.25 -7.73
CA PRO A 60 -12.19 -5.75 -6.94
C PRO A 60 -12.58 -4.59 -5.99
N CYS A 61 -12.09 -4.64 -4.74
CA CYS A 61 -12.31 -3.57 -3.78
C CYS A 61 -11.43 -2.35 -4.08
N GLY A 62 -11.96 -1.16 -3.82
CA GLY A 62 -11.22 0.10 -3.97
C GLY A 62 -10.64 0.57 -2.64
N PHE A 63 -9.38 0.98 -2.70
CA PHE A 63 -8.63 1.50 -1.56
C PHE A 63 -8.65 3.02 -1.48
N PHE A 64 -8.59 3.71 -2.62
CA PHE A 64 -8.44 5.16 -2.67
C PHE A 64 -9.79 5.87 -2.65
N TYR A 65 -9.90 7.01 -1.97
CA TYR A 65 -11.13 7.84 -2.00
C TYR A 65 -11.16 8.85 -3.15
N LYS A 66 -10.02 9.12 -3.78
CA LYS A 66 -9.88 10.09 -4.87
C LYS A 66 -9.29 9.39 -6.09
N LYS A 67 -9.94 9.54 -7.25
CA LYS A 67 -9.47 8.99 -8.54
C LYS A 67 -8.06 9.47 -8.90
N ASN A 68 -7.79 10.76 -8.71
CA ASN A 68 -6.50 11.36 -9.06
C ASN A 68 -5.37 10.77 -8.21
N THR A 69 -5.57 10.64 -6.90
CA THR A 69 -4.60 10.01 -5.99
C THR A 69 -4.32 8.56 -6.38
N CYS A 70 -5.38 7.79 -6.68
CA CYS A 70 -5.22 6.42 -7.20
C CYS A 70 -4.38 6.42 -8.49
N THR A 71 -4.66 7.34 -9.41
CA THR A 71 -4.00 7.37 -10.72
C THR A 71 -2.54 7.77 -10.58
N GLU A 72 -2.24 8.78 -9.76
CA GLU A 72 -0.88 9.27 -9.55
C GLU A 72 0.01 8.26 -8.81
N ILE A 73 -0.57 7.50 -7.88
CA ILE A 73 0.16 6.43 -7.19
C ILE A 73 0.31 5.23 -8.12
N CYS A 74 -0.80 4.65 -8.60
CA CYS A 74 -0.80 3.35 -9.27
C CYS A 74 -0.38 3.37 -10.74
N SER A 75 -0.21 4.54 -11.36
CA SER A 75 0.39 4.64 -12.70
C SER A 75 1.92 4.55 -12.70
N LYS A 76 2.56 4.67 -11.53
CA LYS A 76 4.02 4.53 -11.42
C LYS A 76 4.43 3.07 -11.37
N GLU A 77 5.63 2.78 -11.90
CA GLU A 77 6.20 1.43 -11.88
C GLU A 77 6.68 1.00 -10.48
N SER A 78 7.05 1.97 -9.62
CA SER A 78 7.45 1.69 -8.25
C SER A 78 7.11 2.82 -7.28
N TRP A 79 6.85 2.43 -6.04
CA TRP A 79 6.84 3.32 -4.88
C TRP A 79 7.60 2.65 -3.75
N THR A 80 8.50 3.40 -3.12
CA THR A 80 9.02 3.05 -1.80
C THR A 80 8.09 3.65 -0.74
N LEU A 81 8.09 3.09 0.46
CA LEU A 81 7.35 3.64 1.60
C LEU A 81 7.72 5.12 1.84
N TYR A 82 9.02 5.43 1.80
CA TYR A 82 9.54 6.79 1.97
C TYR A 82 8.96 7.79 0.96
N ASN A 83 8.95 7.41 -0.33
CA ASN A 83 8.40 8.28 -1.37
C ASN A 83 6.90 8.48 -1.14
N LEU A 84 6.17 7.42 -0.79
CA LEU A 84 4.73 7.49 -0.56
C LEU A 84 4.41 8.42 0.62
N GLU A 85 5.14 8.31 1.72
CA GLU A 85 4.99 9.19 2.89
C GLU A 85 5.21 10.66 2.52
N ASN A 86 6.26 10.95 1.77
CA ASN A 86 6.54 12.31 1.30
C ASN A 86 5.43 12.85 0.40
N TYR A 87 4.92 12.03 -0.52
CA TYR A 87 3.81 12.41 -1.37
C TYR A 87 2.54 12.69 -0.56
N VAL A 88 2.18 11.81 0.38
CA VAL A 88 0.99 12.00 1.22
C VAL A 88 1.07 13.29 2.05
N ARG A 89 2.27 13.68 2.51
CA ARG A 89 2.50 14.97 3.20
C ARG A 89 2.17 16.19 2.34
N THR A 90 2.29 16.10 1.02
CA THR A 90 1.95 17.19 0.08
C THR A 90 0.45 17.32 -0.21
N LEU A 91 -0.36 16.36 0.24
CA LEU A 91 -1.82 16.36 0.05
C LEU A 91 -2.59 17.09 1.17
N HIS A 92 -1.87 17.57 2.20
CA HIS A 92 -2.37 18.39 3.31
C HIS A 92 -2.13 19.87 3.03
#